data_AF-A0A2G8T206-F1
#
_entry.id   AF-A0A2G8T206-F1
#
_cell.length_a   1.000
_cell.length_b   1.000
_cell.length_c   1.000
_cell.angle_alpha   90.00
_cell.angle_beta   90.00
_cell.angle_gamma   90.00
#
_symmetry.space_group_name_H-M   'P 1'
#
loop_
_entity.id
_entity.type
_entity.pdbx_description
1 polymer ?
#
loop_
_entity_poly.entity_id
_entity_poly.type
_entity_poly.pdbx_seq_one_letter_code
_entity_poly.pdbx_strand_id
1 'polypeptide(L)' 'MSKAARYEWRDQHAALNERMKGFQLNPSDEHMEAVLAEMRAYAEAARNGNIDIPQSWTSYD' A
#
# COMPACT_ATOMS: atom_id res chain seq x y z
N MET A 1 2.09 -0.08 16.78
CA MET A 1 2.55 1.08 15.98
C MET A 1 2.87 2.36 16.76
N SER A 2 4.10 2.85 16.60
CA SER A 2 4.49 4.23 16.92
C SER A 2 3.83 5.25 15.96
N LYS A 3 3.96 6.56 16.23
CA LYS A 3 3.47 7.62 15.34
C LYS A 3 4.23 7.64 14.00
N ALA A 4 5.55 7.46 14.02
CA ALA A 4 6.38 7.41 12.81
C ALA A 4 5.98 6.22 11.92
N ALA A 5 5.87 5.02 12.51
CA ALA A 5 5.44 3.82 11.79
C ALA A 5 4.05 3.97 11.15
N ARG A 6 3.15 4.73 11.78
CA ARG A 6 1.82 5.05 11.21
C ARG A 6 1.90 5.92 9.96
N TYR A 7 2.78 6.91 9.93
CA TYR A 7 2.97 7.73 8.73
C TYR A 7 3.63 6.94 7.61
N GLU A 8 4.66 6.16 7.91
CA GLU A 8 5.31 5.30 6.92
C GLU A 8 4.34 4.29 6.30
N TRP A 9 3.54 3.62 7.13
CA TRP A 9 2.48 2.73 6.65
C TRP A 9 1.46 3.48 5.79
N ARG A 10 1.01 4.67 6.23
CA ARG A 10 0.03 5.47 5.49
C ARG A 10 0.55 5.86 4.12
N ASP A 11 1.79 6.30 4.03
CA ASP A 11 2.37 6.78 2.77
C ASP A 11 2.56 5.62 1.79
N GLN A 12 2.99 4.44 2.26
CA GLN A 12 3.02 3.22 1.43
C GLN A 12 1.63 2.77 1.00
N HIS A 13 0.65 2.83 1.90
CA HIS A 13 -0.74 2.49 1.58
C HIS A 13 -1.36 3.48 0.58
N ALA A 14 -0.99 4.76 0.65
CA ALA A 14 -1.41 5.78 -0.31
C ALA A 14 -0.82 5.52 -1.70
N ALA A 15 0.47 5.19 -1.80
CA ALA A 15 1.12 4.84 -3.06
C ALA A 15 0.47 3.63 -3.74
N LEU A 16 0.16 2.58 -2.98
CA LEU A 16 -0.56 1.42 -3.49
C LEU A 16 -1.95 1.79 -4.01
N ASN A 17 -2.69 2.61 -3.27
CA ASN A 17 -4.02 3.07 -3.68
C ASN A 17 -3.96 3.93 -4.95
N GLU A 18 -2.94 4.77 -5.10
CA GLU A 18 -2.75 5.58 -6.32
C GLU A 18 -2.51 4.69 -7.54
N ARG A 19 -1.66 3.66 -7.42
CA ARG A 19 -1.45 2.68 -8.49
C ARG A 19 -2.73 1.94 -8.86
N MET A 20 -3.49 1.49 -7.85
CA MET A 20 -4.77 0.81 -8.08
C MET A 20 -5.78 1.72 -8.80
N LYS A 21 -5.84 3.01 -8.44
CA LYS A 21 -6.66 3.99 -9.15
C LYS A 21 -6.21 4.14 -10.61
N GLY A 22 -4.91 4.20 -10.87
CA GLY A 22 -4.35 4.24 -12.22
C GLY A 22 -4.80 3.04 -13.06
N PHE A 23 -4.71 1.83 -12.50
CA PHE A 23 -5.20 0.62 -13.16
C PHE A 23 -6.72 0.64 -13.39
N GLN A 24 -7.52 1.10 -12.43
CA GLN A 24 -8.98 1.21 -12.59
C GLN A 24 -9.36 2.21 -13.70
N LEU A 25 -8.60 3.29 -13.86
CA LEU A 25 -8.82 4.29 -14.92
C LEU A 25 -8.38 3.80 -16.30
N ASN A 26 -7.30 3.00 -16.36
CA ASN A 26 -6.78 2.44 -17.60
C ASN A 26 -6.32 0.99 -17.39
N PRO A 27 -7.25 0.02 -17.47
CA PRO A 27 -6.92 -1.37 -17.28
C PRO A 27 -6.07 -1.88 -18.46
N SER A 28 -4.79 -2.13 -18.20
CA SER A 28 -3.85 -2.75 -19.13
C SER A 28 -2.95 -3.72 -18.37
N ASP A 29 -2.32 -4.64 -19.10
CA ASP A 29 -1.39 -5.62 -18.51
C ASP A 29 -0.22 -4.91 -17.79
N GLU A 30 0.28 -3.81 -18.36
CA GLU A 30 1.35 -3.00 -17.75
C GLU A 30 0.92 -2.39 -16.40
N HIS A 31 -0.28 -1.81 -16.33
CA HIS A 31 -0.79 -1.25 -15.08
C HIS A 31 -1.13 -2.34 -14.06
N MET A 32 -1.60 -3.51 -14.52
CA MET A 32 -1.84 -4.67 -13.66
C MET A 32 -0.53 -5.17 -13.04
N GLU A 33 0.52 -5.37 -13.86
CA GLU A 33 1.84 -5.79 -13.41
C GLU A 33 2.44 -4.78 -12.42
N ALA A 34 2.29 -3.48 -12.68
CA ALA A 34 2.75 -2.42 -11.77
C ALA A 34 2.04 -2.47 -10.40
N VAL A 35 0.72 -2.70 -10.38
CA VAL A 35 -0.03 -2.88 -9.12
C VAL A 35 0.43 -4.15 -8.40
N LEU A 36 0.58 -5.26 -9.11
CA LEU A 36 1.02 -6.54 -8.53
C LEU A 36 2.43 -6.45 -7.93
N ALA A 37 3.35 -5.75 -8.60
CA ALA A 37 4.69 -5.51 -8.09
C ALA A 37 4.66 -4.71 -6.77
N GLU A 38 3.85 -3.65 -6.71
CA GLU A 38 3.68 -2.82 -5.51
C GLU A 38 3.02 -3.62 -4.37
N MET A 39 2.01 -4.45 -4.67
CA MET A 39 1.36 -5.32 -3.68
C MET A 39 2.34 -6.36 -3.11
N ARG A 40 3.22 -6.93 -3.94
CA ARG A 40 4.25 -7.86 -3.49
C ARG A 40 5.27 -7.18 -2.57
N ALA A 41 5.77 -6.01 -2.97
CA ALA A 41 6.69 -5.23 -2.14
C ALA A 41 6.08 -4.88 -0.78
N TYR A 42 4.80 -4.47 -0.77
CA TYR A 42 4.04 -4.21 0.45
C TYR A 42 3.92 -5.47 1.33
N ALA A 43 3.56 -6.62 0.74
CA ALA A 43 3.43 -7.88 1.48
C ALA A 43 4.78 -8.36 2.05
N GLU A 44 5.87 -8.21 1.30
CA GLU A 44 7.22 -8.55 1.78
C GLU A 44 7.67 -7.63 2.92
N ALA A 45 7.42 -6.33 2.80
CA ALA A 45 7.71 -5.38 3.88
C ALA A 45 6.95 -5.74 5.16
N ALA A 46 5.68 -6.15 5.04
CA ALA A 46 4.87 -6.56 6.18
C ALA A 46 5.39 -7.87 6.80
N ARG A 47 5.73 -8.85 5.95
CA ARG A 47 6.27 -10.14 6.40
C ARG A 47 7.60 -10.00 7.14
N ASN A 48 8.46 -9.08 6.69
CA ASN A 48 9.76 -8.83 7.30
C ASN A 48 9.69 -7.94 8.54
N GLY A 49 8.49 -7.44 8.91
CA GLY A 49 8.31 -6.52 10.04
C GLY A 49 8.80 -5.09 9.76
N ASN A 50 9.11 -4.76 8.51
CA ASN A 50 9.55 -3.42 8.09
C ASN A 50 8.37 -2.44 8.01
N ILE A 51 7.15 -2.94 7.86
CA ILE A 51 5.92 -2.18 8.09
C ILE A 51 5.03 -2.88 9.11
N ASP A 52 4.51 -2.09 10.02
CA ASP A 52 3.52 -2.52 11.01
C ASP A 52 2.14 -2.19 10.43
N ILE A 53 1.36 -3.21 10.05
CA ILE A 53 0.01 -3.02 9.51
C ILE A 53 -0.96 -2.89 10.68
N PRO A 54 -1.71 -1.77 10.80
CA PRO A 54 -2.66 -1.60 11.88
C PRO A 54 -3.76 -2.66 11.79
N GLN A 55 -4.03 -3.32 12.92
CA GLN A 55 -5.11 -4.31 13.06
C GLN A 55 -6.51 -3.71 12.85
N SER A 56 -6.63 -2.39 13.08
CA SER A 56 -7.84 -1.62 12.84
C SER A 56 -7.45 -0.24 12.36
N TRP A 57 -8.03 0.19 11.24
CA TRP A 57 -7.91 1.56 10.76
C TRP A 57 -9.24 2.28 10.93
N THR A 58 -9.20 3.44 11.58
CA THR A 58 -10.32 4.38 11.65
C THR A 58 -9.91 5.58 10.81
N SER A 59 -10.57 5.83 9.68
CA SER A 59 -10.44 7.13 9.02
C SER A 59 -11.17 8.15 9.89
N TYR A 60 -10.46 9.15 10.37
CA TYR A 60 -11.10 10.35 10.87
C TYR A 60 -11.32 11.25 9.65
N ASP A 61 -12.59 11.46 9.31
CA ASP A 61 -13.03 12.43 8.30
C ASP A 61 -12.66 13.86 8.74
#